data_AF-A0A2A6JC06-F1
#
_entry.id   AF-A0A2A6JC06-F1
#
_cell.length_a   1.000
_cell.length_b   1.000
_cell.length_c   1.000
_cell.angle_alpha   90.00
_cell.angle_beta   90.00
_cell.angle_gamma   90.00
#
_symmetry.space_group_name_H-M   'P 1'
#
loop_
_entity.id
_entity.type
_entity.pdbx_description
1 polymer ?
#
loop_
_entity_poly.entity_id
_entity_poly.type
_entity_poly.pdbx_seq_one_letter_code
_entity_poly.pdbx_strand_id
1 'polypeptide(L)'
;MSDTDDFSEEEIAAVRQHADRQHLAGQEERRANLARLGLWDAPRLTFNARGMKIRAMLIGDPNSSEAELAVMFPYLFGENNPEQKAKLEQRLLELGLAWVTEQGFVFLNARGDKVMRDVRWLRH
;
A
#
# COMPACT_ATOMS: atom_id res chain seq x y z
N MET A 1 -6.68 26.63 -7.54
CA MET A 1 -7.29 25.80 -8.60
C MET A 1 -7.14 24.37 -8.14
N SER A 2 -8.21 23.76 -7.60
CA SER A 2 -8.19 22.34 -7.25
C SER A 2 -8.54 21.56 -8.50
N ASP A 3 -7.52 21.01 -9.17
CA ASP A 3 -7.73 19.83 -10.02
C ASP A 3 -8.13 18.71 -9.06
N THR A 4 -9.42 18.63 -8.72
CA THR A 4 -10.02 17.37 -8.31
C THR A 4 -9.88 16.47 -9.52
N ASP A 5 -8.79 15.72 -9.58
CA ASP A 5 -8.60 14.64 -10.55
C ASP A 5 -9.82 13.70 -10.39
N ASP A 6 -10.78 13.77 -11.32
CA ASP A 6 -11.92 12.85 -11.42
C ASP A 6 -11.36 11.46 -11.75
N PHE A 7 -10.92 10.73 -10.74
CA PHE A 7 -10.60 9.31 -10.84
C PHE A 7 -11.88 8.52 -10.67
N SER A 8 -12.15 7.58 -11.59
CA SER A 8 -13.28 6.69 -11.40
C SER A 8 -13.03 5.74 -10.23
N GLU A 9 -14.10 5.26 -9.60
CA GLU A 9 -13.99 4.24 -8.54
C GLU A 9 -13.28 2.98 -9.04
N GLU A 10 -13.47 2.63 -10.32
CA GLU A 10 -12.81 1.50 -10.97
C GLU A 10 -11.30 1.70 -11.09
N GLU A 11 -10.84 2.91 -11.44
CA GLU A 11 -9.43 3.25 -11.50
C GLU A 11 -8.79 3.20 -10.11
N ILE A 12 -9.45 3.78 -9.10
CA ILE A 12 -8.99 3.76 -7.71
C ILE A 12 -8.90 2.31 -7.21
N ALA A 13 -9.93 1.51 -7.46
CA ALA A 13 -9.97 0.11 -7.06
C ALA A 13 -8.86 -0.71 -7.72
N ALA A 14 -8.61 -0.51 -9.03
CA ALA A 14 -7.56 -1.22 -9.75
C ALA A 14 -6.15 -0.87 -9.23
N VAL A 15 -5.88 0.41 -8.96
CA VAL A 15 -4.59 0.84 -8.40
C VAL A 15 -4.41 0.34 -6.97
N ARG A 16 -5.45 0.41 -6.14
CA ARG A 16 -5.44 -0.14 -4.77
C ARG A 16 -5.17 -1.64 -4.78
N GLN A 17 -5.90 -2.40 -5.60
CA GLN A 17 -5.72 -3.84 -5.72
C GLN A 17 -4.30 -4.20 -6.18
N HIS A 18 -3.74 -3.45 -7.13
CA HIS A 18 -2.36 -3.70 -7.58
C HIS A 18 -1.33 -3.33 -6.51
N ALA A 19 -1.51 -2.21 -5.79
CA ALA A 19 -0.60 -1.78 -4.73
C ALA A 19 -0.61 -2.75 -3.54
N ASP A 20 -1.79 -3.05 -3.01
CA ASP A 20 -1.98 -3.84 -1.79
C ASP A 20 -1.65 -5.33 -1.98
N ARG A 21 -1.74 -5.83 -3.23
CA ARG A 21 -1.54 -7.25 -3.56
C ARG A 21 -0.35 -7.48 -4.47
N GLN A 22 0.62 -6.57 -4.53
CA GLN A 22 1.78 -6.69 -5.43
C GLN A 22 2.59 -7.99 -5.22
N HIS A 23 2.51 -8.59 -4.02
CA HIS A 23 3.24 -9.81 -3.63
C HIS A 23 2.43 -11.11 -3.79
N LEU A 24 1.16 -11.02 -4.19
CA LEU A 24 0.28 -12.18 -4.34
C LEU A 24 0.22 -12.66 -5.79
N ALA A 25 -0.22 -13.90 -6.01
CA ALA A 25 -0.54 -14.43 -7.34
C ALA A 25 -1.56 -13.55 -8.10
N GLY A 26 -1.60 -13.65 -9.43
CA GLY A 26 -2.48 -12.84 -10.28
C GLY A 26 -1.93 -11.44 -10.63
N GLN A 27 -0.60 -11.25 -10.55
CA GLN A 27 0.03 -9.98 -10.88
C GLN A 27 -0.20 -9.59 -12.35
N GLU A 28 -0.16 -10.56 -13.26
CA GLU A 28 -0.39 -10.34 -14.69
C GLU A 28 -1.82 -9.86 -14.97
N GLU A 29 -2.82 -10.49 -14.36
CA GLU A 29 -4.23 -10.07 -14.48
C GLU A 29 -4.46 -8.65 -13.98
N ARG A 30 -3.84 -8.28 -12.84
CA ARG A 30 -3.92 -6.91 -12.31
C ARG A 30 -3.27 -5.90 -13.24
N ARG A 31 -2.10 -6.23 -13.82
CA ARG A 31 -1.44 -5.37 -14.82
C ARG A 31 -2.28 -5.24 -16.10
N ALA A 32 -2.90 -6.31 -16.56
CA ALA A 32 -3.80 -6.29 -17.71
C ALA A 32 -5.02 -5.41 -17.45
N ASN A 33 -5.60 -5.47 -16.25
CA ASN A 33 -6.71 -4.59 -15.86
C ASN A 33 -6.27 -3.11 -15.83
N LEU A 34 -5.10 -2.81 -15.26
CA LEU A 34 -4.54 -1.46 -15.29
C LEU A 34 -4.24 -0.97 -16.71
N ALA A 35 -3.78 -1.85 -17.60
CA ALA A 35 -3.55 -1.52 -19.01
C ALA A 35 -4.87 -1.23 -19.73
N ARG A 36 -5.93 -2.03 -19.50
CA ARG A 36 -7.28 -1.77 -20.02
C ARG A 36 -7.82 -0.42 -19.59
N LEU A 37 -7.54 -0.01 -18.34
CA LEU A 37 -7.93 1.29 -17.79
C LEU A 37 -7.01 2.44 -18.20
N GLY A 38 -5.97 2.18 -19.00
CA GLY A 38 -5.03 3.22 -19.42
C GLY A 38 -4.21 3.80 -18.26
N LEU A 39 -3.91 2.99 -17.23
CA LEU A 39 -3.12 3.38 -16.04
C LEU A 39 -1.72 2.76 -16.02
N TRP A 40 -1.42 1.83 -16.94
CA TRP A 40 -0.17 1.08 -17.00
C TRP A 40 0.70 1.50 -18.19
N ASP A 41 1.98 1.77 -17.92
CA ASP A 41 3.03 1.94 -18.91
C ASP A 41 3.73 0.60 -19.12
N ALA A 42 3.29 -0.14 -20.14
CA ALA A 42 3.80 -1.48 -20.44
C ALA A 42 5.31 -1.49 -20.77
N PRO A 43 5.85 -0.57 -21.61
CA PRO A 43 7.29 -0.48 -21.85
C PRO A 43 8.13 -0.32 -20.57
N ARG A 44 7.65 0.46 -19.59
CA ARG A 44 8.37 0.73 -18.34
C ARG A 44 8.00 -0.22 -17.19
N LEU A 45 7.05 -1.13 -17.42
CA LEU A 45 6.53 -2.06 -16.41
C LEU A 45 6.11 -1.35 -15.11
N THR A 46 5.47 -0.19 -15.23
CA THR A 46 5.07 0.64 -14.08
C THR A 46 3.77 1.41 -14.37
N PHE A 47 3.23 2.12 -13.39
CA PHE A 47 2.13 3.04 -13.60
C PHE A 47 2.53 4.21 -14.49
N ASN A 48 1.62 4.65 -15.36
CA ASN A 48 1.80 5.92 -16.07
C ASN A 48 1.53 7.12 -15.12
N ALA A 49 1.57 8.35 -15.66
CA ALA A 49 1.37 9.56 -14.86
C ALA A 49 0.04 9.56 -14.07
N ARG A 50 -1.05 9.08 -14.68
CA ARG A 50 -2.37 9.02 -14.03
C ARG A 50 -2.41 7.95 -12.94
N GLY A 51 -1.93 6.74 -13.23
CA GLY A 51 -1.83 5.68 -12.22
C GLY A 51 -0.93 6.07 -11.04
N MET A 52 0.14 6.82 -11.30
CA MET A 52 1.01 7.36 -10.25
C MET A 52 0.31 8.40 -9.37
N LYS A 53 -0.54 9.26 -9.93
CA LYS A 53 -1.35 10.20 -9.13
C LYS A 53 -2.34 9.47 -8.22
N ILE A 54 -3.06 8.48 -8.74
CA ILE A 54 -3.98 7.66 -7.93
C ILE A 54 -3.21 6.93 -6.82
N ARG A 55 -2.05 6.37 -7.14
CA ARG A 55 -1.19 5.73 -6.15
C ARG A 55 -0.72 6.70 -5.07
N ALA A 56 -0.34 7.93 -5.44
CA ALA A 56 0.04 8.96 -4.48
C ALA A 56 -1.14 9.34 -3.58
N MET A 57 -2.34 9.46 -4.13
CA MET A 57 -3.58 9.67 -3.36
C MET A 57 -3.81 8.53 -2.34
N LEU A 58 -3.62 7.27 -2.75
CA LEU A 58 -3.76 6.11 -1.86
C LEU A 58 -2.67 6.05 -0.77
N ILE A 59 -1.47 6.54 -1.05
CA ILE A 59 -0.38 6.67 -0.07
C ILE A 59 -0.64 7.82 0.91
N GLY A 60 -1.36 8.86 0.49
CA GLY A 60 -1.63 10.04 1.30
C GLY A 60 -0.38 10.89 1.53
N ASP A 61 -0.17 11.32 2.78
CA ASP A 61 0.93 12.22 3.17
C ASP A 61 2.30 11.66 2.73
N PRO A 62 3.17 12.41 2.02
CA PRO A 62 4.50 11.92 1.68
C PRO A 62 5.39 11.62 2.91
N ASN A 63 5.06 12.13 4.10
CA ASN A 63 5.81 11.89 5.34
C ASN A 63 5.12 10.86 6.22
N SER A 64 5.91 10.00 6.86
CA SER A 64 5.40 9.05 7.86
C SER A 64 5.32 9.75 9.21
N SER A 65 4.19 9.60 9.90
CA SER A 65 4.01 10.12 11.25
C SER A 65 4.78 9.29 12.27
N GLU A 66 5.05 9.89 13.43
CA GLU A 66 5.73 9.20 14.54
C GLU A 66 4.98 7.93 14.98
N ALA A 67 3.64 7.98 15.03
CA ALA A 67 2.81 6.83 15.39
C ALA A 67 2.94 5.67 14.39
N GLU A 68 2.99 5.97 13.09
CA GLU A 68 3.17 4.97 12.04
C GLU A 68 4.56 4.33 12.09
N LEU A 69 5.61 5.14 12.34
CA LEU A 69 6.97 4.63 12.50
C LEU A 69 7.09 3.77 13.77
N ALA A 70 6.48 4.20 14.88
CA ALA A 70 6.53 3.52 16.17
C ALA A 70 5.85 2.15 16.16
N VAL A 71 4.79 1.94 15.36
CA VAL A 71 4.20 0.60 15.17
C VAL A 71 4.98 -0.24 14.15
N MET A 72 5.46 0.39 13.07
CA MET A 72 6.08 -0.32 11.95
C MET A 72 7.46 -0.88 12.33
N PHE A 73 8.23 -0.15 13.14
CA PHE A 73 9.56 -0.59 13.57
C PHE A 73 9.54 -1.93 14.32
N PRO A 74 8.80 -2.10 15.44
CA PRO A 74 8.71 -3.40 16.12
C PRO A 74 7.98 -4.45 15.29
N TYR A 75 7.08 -4.08 14.38
CA TYR A 75 6.45 -5.03 13.46
C TYR A 75 7.47 -5.68 12.50
N LEU A 76 8.46 -4.92 12.03
CA LEU A 76 9.49 -5.42 11.10
C LEU A 76 10.68 -6.06 11.80
N PHE A 77 11.08 -5.53 12.96
CA PHE A 77 12.37 -5.86 13.58
C PHE A 77 12.28 -6.32 15.03
N GLY A 78 11.08 -6.30 15.64
CA GLY A 78 10.88 -6.77 17.01
C GLY A 78 10.85 -8.29 17.09
N GLU A 79 11.45 -8.83 18.15
CA GLU A 79 11.20 -10.21 18.56
C GLU A 79 9.81 -10.28 19.20
N ASN A 80 8.82 -10.70 18.42
CA ASN A 80 7.43 -10.75 18.85
C ASN A 80 6.96 -12.20 18.99
N ASN A 81 6.37 -12.52 20.14
CA ASN A 81 5.53 -13.70 20.26
C ASN A 81 4.21 -13.51 19.46
N PRO A 82 3.41 -14.58 19.27
CA PRO A 82 2.17 -14.48 18.48
C PRO A 82 1.18 -13.42 18.98
N GLU A 83 1.02 -13.25 20.29
CA GLU A 83 0.10 -12.25 20.86
C GLU A 83 0.60 -10.82 20.62
N GLN A 84 1.91 -10.59 20.75
CA GLN A 84 2.55 -9.30 20.47
C GLN A 84 2.42 -8.96 18.99
N LYS A 85 2.63 -9.93 18.10
CA LYS A 85 2.44 -9.75 16.66
C LYS A 85 0.99 -9.39 16.33
N ALA A 86 0.02 -10.10 16.91
CA ALA A 86 -1.41 -9.80 16.71
C ALA A 86 -1.77 -8.38 17.18
N LYS A 87 -1.22 -7.91 18.31
CA LYS A 87 -1.41 -6.53 18.78
C LYS A 87 -0.83 -5.50 17.81
N LEU A 88 0.36 -5.77 17.25
CA LEU A 88 0.96 -4.89 16.24
C LEU A 88 0.12 -4.86 14.96
N GLU A 89 -0.35 -6.02 14.48
CA GLU A 89 -1.26 -6.11 13.33
C GLU A 89 -2.57 -5.35 13.57
N GLN A 90 -3.16 -5.45 14.76
CA GLN A 90 -4.33 -4.65 15.13
C GLN A 90 -4.01 -3.14 15.09
N ARG A 91 -2.86 -2.71 15.62
CA ARG A 91 -2.45 -1.31 15.56
C ARG A 91 -2.22 -0.82 14.13
N LEU A 92 -1.66 -1.66 13.25
CA LEU A 92 -1.52 -1.35 11.82
C LEU A 92 -2.89 -1.13 11.17
N LEU A 93 -3.90 -1.94 11.51
CA LEU A 93 -5.27 -1.76 11.03
C LEU A 93 -5.91 -0.46 11.56
N GLU A 94 -5.75 -0.18 12.86
CA GLU A 94 -6.26 1.06 13.49
C GLU A 94 -5.66 2.33 12.85
N LEU A 95 -4.40 2.26 12.42
CA LEU A 95 -3.71 3.36 11.72
C LEU A 95 -3.96 3.38 10.21
N GLY A 96 -4.77 2.47 9.67
CA GLY A 96 -5.04 2.40 8.23
C GLY A 96 -3.82 2.03 7.38
N LEU A 97 -2.85 1.30 7.96
CA LEU A 97 -1.63 0.84 7.28
C LEU A 97 -1.78 -0.56 6.68
N ALA A 98 -2.85 -1.27 7.04
CA ALA A 98 -3.06 -2.66 6.67
C ALA A 98 -4.51 -2.93 6.28
N TRP A 99 -4.72 -4.13 5.74
CA TRP A 99 -6.03 -4.70 5.41
C TRP A 99 -6.06 -6.19 5.78
N VAL A 100 -7.26 -6.75 5.93
CA VAL A 100 -7.48 -8.15 6.31
C VAL A 100 -7.99 -8.92 5.10
N THR A 101 -7.42 -10.09 4.81
CA THR A 101 -7.94 -10.99 3.76
C THR A 101 -9.20 -11.71 4.20
N GLU A 102 -9.90 -12.34 3.25
CA GLU A 102 -11.04 -13.22 3.54
C GLU A 102 -10.67 -14.40 4.46
N GLN A 103 -9.40 -14.81 4.44
CA GLN A 103 -8.86 -15.88 5.29
C GLN A 103 -8.32 -15.36 6.63
N GLY A 104 -8.43 -14.06 6.91
CA GLY A 104 -8.01 -13.45 8.19
C GLY A 104 -6.53 -13.04 8.27
N PHE A 105 -5.78 -13.07 7.16
CA PHE A 105 -4.39 -12.61 7.16
C PHE A 105 -4.31 -11.09 7.09
N VAL A 106 -3.36 -10.49 7.81
CA VAL A 106 -3.12 -9.04 7.78
C VAL A 106 -1.97 -8.74 6.81
N PHE A 107 -2.21 -7.85 5.85
CA PHE A 107 -1.21 -7.38 4.89
C PHE A 107 -1.14 -5.85 4.91
N LEU A 108 0.05 -5.32 4.63
CA LEU A 108 0.23 -3.88 4.43
C LEU A 108 -0.53 -3.44 3.18
N ASN A 109 -1.11 -2.24 3.24
CA ASN A 109 -1.65 -1.55 2.07
C ASN A 109 -0.60 -0.59 1.48
N ALA A 110 -0.98 0.18 0.45
CA ALA A 110 -0.09 1.17 -0.17
C ALA A 110 0.59 2.14 0.82
N ARG A 111 -0.14 2.60 1.85
CA ARG A 111 0.39 3.45 2.92
C ARG A 111 1.36 2.68 3.79
N GLY A 112 0.98 1.49 4.27
CA GLY A 112 1.83 0.64 5.09
C GLY A 112 3.15 0.27 4.41
N ASP A 113 3.11 -0.05 3.11
CA ASP A 113 4.30 -0.33 2.31
C ASP A 113 5.24 0.86 2.22
N LYS A 114 4.69 2.09 2.12
CA LYS A 114 5.48 3.31 2.13
C LYS A 114 6.16 3.49 3.49
N VAL A 115 5.42 3.40 4.59
CA VAL A 115 5.97 3.52 5.95
C VAL A 115 7.04 2.45 6.21
N MET A 116 6.81 1.21 5.77
CA MET A 116 7.80 0.13 5.84
C MET A 116 9.11 0.51 5.15
N ARG A 117 9.06 1.14 3.97
CA ARG A 117 10.26 1.59 3.26
C ARG A 117 10.99 2.67 4.06
N ASP A 118 10.28 3.67 4.57
CA ASP A 118 10.88 4.74 5.38
C ASP A 118 11.60 4.17 6.61
N VAL A 119 10.98 3.23 7.32
CA VAL A 119 11.60 2.55 8.46
C VAL A 119 12.87 1.81 8.06
N ARG A 120 12.88 1.14 6.90
CA ARG A 120 14.09 0.50 6.38
C ARG A 120 15.19 1.51 6.04
N TRP A 121 14.82 2.66 5.46
CA TRP A 121 15.78 3.74 5.19
C TRP A 121 16.36 4.33 6.48
N LEU A 122 15.55 4.58 7.51
CA LEU A 122 16.01 5.14 8.79
C LEU A 122 16.97 4.22 9.56
N ARG A 123 16.99 2.93 9.24
CA ARG A 123 17.89 1.96 9.86
C ARG A 123 19.30 1.98 9.25
N HIS A 124 19.47 2.55 8.05
CA HIS A 124 20.72 2.60 7.30
C HIS A 124 21.29 4.02 7.26
#